data_AF-A0A3M2T2F4-F1
#
_entry.id   AF-A0A3M2T2F4-F1
#
_cell.length_a   1.000
_cell.length_b   1.000
_cell.length_c   1.000
_cell.angle_alpha   90.00
_cell.angle_beta   90.00
_cell.angle_gamma   90.00
#
_symmetry.space_group_name_H-M   'P 1'
#
loop_
_entity.id
_entity.type
_entity.pdbx_description
1 polymer ?
#
loop_
_entity_poly.entity_id
_entity_poly.type
_entity_poly.pdbx_seq_one_letter_code
_entity_poly.pdbx_strand_id
1 'polypeptide(L)'
;MADKQDLAVQQHPPQSPPETTVNGFSATPPIPPPTHGPEWSHSFWDCCSPTETCLVGWCLPCFLFGKTSSRLNDPALKEESAANGDCCIYCLSTYCGLYGIVLMLKRGELRKRFGIEGSGLKDCVGSCFCPCCTLVQHEKEVEAKSRTMQAPYQSPAGMAFSQ
;
A
#
# COMPACT_ATOMS: atom_id res chain seq x y z
N MET A 1 39.82 -64.92 -10.79
CA MET A 1 41.21 -64.56 -11.14
C MET A 1 41.08 -63.31 -11.97
N ALA A 2 41.11 -62.13 -11.34
CA ALA A 2 42.29 -61.24 -11.25
C ALA A 2 42.66 -60.73 -12.66
N ASP A 3 42.90 -59.47 -12.99
CA ASP A 3 43.10 -58.18 -12.31
C ASP A 3 43.15 -57.16 -13.50
N LYS A 4 42.38 -56.06 -13.51
CA LYS A 4 42.84 -54.67 -13.31
C LYS A 4 44.02 -54.19 -14.19
N GLN A 5 43.80 -53.10 -14.94
CA GLN A 5 44.64 -51.87 -15.08
C GLN A 5 44.20 -51.09 -16.36
N ASP A 6 43.53 -49.93 -16.28
CA ASP A 6 43.95 -48.55 -15.90
C ASP A 6 44.71 -47.76 -16.99
N LEU A 7 44.03 -46.75 -17.55
CA LEU A 7 44.59 -45.50 -18.14
C LEU A 7 43.45 -44.46 -18.15
N ALA A 8 43.30 -43.65 -17.10
CA ALA A 8 43.99 -42.40 -16.79
C ALA A 8 43.09 -41.17 -17.06
N VAL A 9 42.26 -40.83 -16.07
CA VAL A 9 41.64 -39.50 -15.92
C VAL A 9 42.66 -38.60 -15.21
N GLN A 10 43.01 -37.49 -15.86
CA GLN A 10 44.03 -36.56 -15.41
C GLN A 10 43.52 -35.69 -14.25
N GLN A 11 44.11 -35.84 -13.06
CA GLN A 11 43.86 -35.02 -11.86
C GLN A 11 44.66 -33.70 -11.91
N HIS A 12 44.07 -32.61 -11.41
CA HIS A 12 44.77 -31.38 -11.02
C HIS A 12 44.63 -31.15 -9.49
N PRO A 13 45.68 -30.64 -8.80
CA PRO A 13 45.78 -30.49 -7.33
C PRO A 13 44.83 -29.44 -6.69
N PRO A 14 44.70 -29.42 -5.34
CA PRO A 14 43.73 -28.62 -4.60
C PRO A 14 44.17 -27.15 -4.50
N GLN A 15 43.26 -26.21 -4.74
CA GLN A 15 43.49 -24.79 -4.50
C GLN A 15 42.54 -24.25 -3.43
N SER A 16 43.14 -23.73 -2.35
CA SER A 16 42.56 -22.93 -1.27
C SER A 16 41.95 -21.62 -1.78
N PRO A 17 41.00 -21.00 -1.05
CA PRO A 17 40.28 -19.83 -1.53
C PRO A 17 41.12 -18.54 -1.41
N PRO A 18 41.14 -17.67 -2.44
CA PRO A 18 41.43 -16.25 -2.25
C PRO A 18 40.16 -15.40 -2.41
N GLU A 19 40.06 -14.42 -1.52
CA GLU A 19 39.02 -13.41 -1.36
C GLU A 19 38.42 -12.88 -2.68
N THR A 20 37.10 -12.96 -2.80
CA THR A 20 36.33 -12.15 -3.74
C THR A 20 36.46 -10.68 -3.32
N THR A 21 37.29 -9.93 -4.05
CA THR A 21 37.31 -8.47 -4.03
C THR A 21 35.96 -7.97 -4.56
N VAL A 22 35.07 -7.53 -3.66
CA VAL A 22 33.83 -6.82 -4.02
C VAL A 22 34.13 -5.34 -4.24
N ASN A 23 34.25 -4.96 -5.51
CA ASN A 23 34.28 -3.54 -5.88
C ASN A 23 32.88 -2.91 -5.72
N GLY A 24 32.75 -2.03 -4.72
CA GLY A 24 32.19 -0.70 -4.97
C GLY A 24 30.67 -0.48 -4.95
N PHE A 25 29.89 -1.17 -4.11
CA PHE A 25 28.59 -0.62 -3.67
C PHE A 25 28.75 -0.07 -2.26
N SER A 26 28.64 1.25 -2.10
CA SER A 26 28.45 1.87 -0.78
C SER A 26 27.14 1.34 -0.19
N ALA A 27 27.25 0.33 0.66
CA ALA A 27 26.14 -0.14 1.48
C ALA A 27 25.75 0.99 2.44
N THR A 28 24.61 1.61 2.18
CA THR A 28 23.88 2.32 3.24
C THR A 28 23.60 1.30 4.36
N PRO A 29 23.83 1.63 5.64
CA PRO A 29 23.54 0.70 6.73
C PRO A 29 22.07 0.23 6.66
N PRO A 30 21.76 -1.01 7.07
CA PRO A 30 20.39 -1.50 7.11
C PRO A 30 19.55 -0.56 7.98
N ILE A 31 18.56 0.07 7.37
CA ILE A 31 17.57 0.87 8.09
C ILE A 31 16.89 -0.11 9.06
N PRO A 32 16.85 0.18 10.38
CA PRO A 32 16.12 -0.66 11.31
C PRO A 32 14.65 -0.76 10.86
N PRO A 33 13.98 -1.91 11.04
CA PRO A 33 12.57 -2.01 10.71
C PRO A 33 11.82 -0.87 11.42
N PRO A 34 10.94 -0.13 10.72
CA PRO A 34 10.25 0.98 11.33
C PRO A 34 9.54 0.49 12.60
N THR A 35 9.87 1.09 13.73
CA THR A 35 9.27 0.83 15.05
C THR A 35 7.83 1.35 15.14
N HIS A 36 7.33 1.92 14.04
CA HIS A 36 6.03 2.53 13.86
C HIS A 36 5.20 1.66 12.91
N GLY A 37 3.90 1.54 13.17
CA GLY A 37 2.95 0.84 12.31
C GLY A 37 2.96 1.39 10.88
N PRO A 38 2.28 0.74 9.93
CA PRO A 38 2.27 1.18 8.54
C PRO A 38 1.81 2.64 8.44
N GLU A 39 2.53 3.47 7.69
CA GLU A 39 2.11 4.85 7.40
C GLU A 39 1.16 4.90 6.19
N TRP A 40 0.58 6.08 5.92
CA TRP A 40 -0.22 6.31 4.72
C TRP A 40 0.62 6.02 3.46
N SER A 41 0.09 5.19 2.56
CA SER A 41 0.80 4.80 1.34
C SER A 41 0.93 5.95 0.35
N HIS A 42 -0.01 6.90 0.40
CA HIS A 42 -0.05 8.09 -0.43
C HIS A 42 0.13 9.37 0.39
N SER A 43 0.90 10.32 -0.13
CA SER A 43 1.07 11.64 0.49
C SER A 43 -0.20 12.47 0.43
N PHE A 44 -0.41 13.32 1.44
CA PHE A 44 -1.58 14.20 1.53
C PHE A 44 -1.62 15.24 0.39
N TRP A 45 -0.46 15.76 -0.02
CA TRP A 45 -0.33 16.79 -1.05
C TRP A 45 -0.26 16.23 -2.47
N ASP A 46 -0.24 14.91 -2.62
CA ASP A 46 -0.23 14.24 -3.92
C ASP A 46 -1.66 14.17 -4.52
N CYS A 47 -2.53 15.14 -4.25
CA CYS A 47 -3.93 15.07 -4.67
C CYS A 47 -4.12 15.21 -6.19
N CYS A 48 -3.19 15.88 -6.89
CA CYS A 48 -3.29 16.18 -8.32
C CYS A 48 -2.95 15.00 -9.26
N SER A 49 -2.54 13.86 -8.70
CA SER A 49 -2.14 12.67 -9.47
C SER A 49 -2.83 11.45 -8.91
N PRO A 50 -3.75 10.76 -9.60
CA PRO A 50 -4.24 11.03 -10.94
C PRO A 50 -5.20 12.22 -11.01
N THR A 51 -5.11 12.98 -12.10
CA THR A 51 -5.85 14.23 -12.31
C THR A 51 -7.37 14.01 -12.32
N GLU A 52 -7.83 12.85 -12.78
CA GLU A 52 -9.26 12.52 -12.80
C GLU A 52 -9.86 12.47 -11.39
N THR A 53 -9.20 11.77 -10.45
CA THR A 53 -9.65 11.69 -9.05
C THR A 53 -9.61 13.06 -8.37
N CYS A 54 -8.63 13.89 -8.72
CA CYS A 54 -8.56 15.28 -8.25
C CYS A 54 -9.76 16.11 -8.73
N LEU A 55 -10.11 16.00 -10.01
CA LEU A 55 -11.24 16.73 -10.60
C LEU A 55 -12.57 16.26 -10.03
N VAL A 56 -12.77 14.96 -9.85
CA VAL A 56 -13.97 14.41 -9.19
C VAL A 56 -14.01 14.83 -7.72
N GLY A 57 -12.87 14.86 -7.03
CA GLY A 57 -12.79 15.35 -5.65
C GLY A 57 -13.13 16.83 -5.50
N TRP A 58 -12.92 17.64 -6.54
CA TRP A 58 -13.25 19.07 -6.53
C TRP A 58 -14.68 19.35 -6.99
N CYS A 59 -15.10 18.75 -8.10
CA CYS A 59 -16.39 19.02 -8.73
C CYS A 59 -17.54 18.18 -8.14
N LEU A 60 -17.25 16.97 -7.66
CA LEU A 60 -18.23 15.99 -7.16
C LEU A 60 -17.72 15.25 -5.90
N PRO A 61 -17.38 15.98 -4.81
CA PRO A 61 -16.76 15.39 -3.62
C PRO A 61 -17.62 14.31 -2.95
N CYS A 62 -18.95 14.44 -3.00
CA CYS A 62 -19.88 13.45 -2.44
C CYS A 62 -19.86 12.12 -3.21
N PHE A 63 -19.74 12.15 -4.54
CA PHE A 63 -19.60 10.94 -5.35
C PHE A 63 -18.27 10.25 -5.08
N LEU A 64 -17.19 11.02 -4.94
CA LEU A 64 -15.89 10.44 -4.57
C LEU A 64 -15.97 9.76 -3.21
N PHE A 65 -16.57 10.41 -2.21
CA PHE A 65 -16.78 9.82 -0.88
C PHE A 65 -17.64 8.55 -0.93
N GLY A 66 -18.73 8.57 -1.70
CA GLY A 66 -19.57 7.41 -1.92
C GLY A 66 -18.81 6.25 -2.56
N LYS A 67 -18.02 6.53 -3.60
CA LYS A 67 -17.16 5.54 -4.28
C LYS A 67 -16.15 4.92 -3.34
N THR A 68 -15.42 5.76 -2.58
CA THR A 68 -14.47 5.30 -1.55
C THR A 68 -15.15 4.37 -0.54
N SER A 69 -16.37 4.71 -0.15
CA SER A 69 -17.11 3.94 0.85
C SER A 69 -17.62 2.61 0.31
N SER A 70 -18.11 2.59 -0.93
CA SER A 70 -18.50 1.36 -1.62
C SER A 70 -17.32 0.39 -1.71
N ARG A 71 -16.17 0.88 -2.18
CA ARG A 71 -14.94 0.10 -2.32
C ARG A 71 -14.39 -0.39 -0.98
N LEU A 72 -14.50 0.43 0.07
CA LEU A 72 -14.03 0.08 1.40
C LEU A 72 -14.89 -1.02 2.05
N ASN A 73 -16.20 -1.01 1.79
CA ASN A 73 -17.13 -1.98 2.35
C ASN A 73 -17.09 -3.33 1.63
N ASP A 74 -16.97 -3.32 0.31
CA ASP A 74 -16.80 -4.54 -0.46
C ASP A 74 -15.71 -4.33 -1.52
N PRO A 75 -14.46 -4.74 -1.20
CA PRO A 75 -13.34 -4.58 -2.11
C PRO A 75 -13.42 -5.53 -3.30
N ALA A 76 -14.34 -6.51 -3.35
CA ALA A 76 -14.45 -7.47 -4.46
C ALA A 76 -15.52 -7.08 -5.50
N LEU A 77 -16.27 -5.99 -5.28
CA LEU A 77 -17.25 -5.51 -6.24
C LEU A 77 -16.61 -5.12 -7.57
N LYS A 78 -17.17 -5.64 -8.66
CA LYS A 78 -16.83 -5.24 -10.03
C LYS A 78 -17.46 -3.90 -10.42
N GLU A 79 -18.58 -3.55 -9.79
CA GLU A 79 -19.33 -2.32 -10.04
C GLU A 79 -19.40 -1.50 -8.76
N GLU A 80 -18.66 -0.39 -8.72
CA GLU A 80 -18.61 0.52 -7.58
C GLU A 80 -19.66 1.61 -7.75
N SER A 81 -20.72 1.57 -6.95
CA SER A 81 -21.73 2.63 -6.98
C SER A 81 -21.23 3.86 -6.23
N ALA A 82 -20.99 4.95 -6.94
CA ALA A 82 -20.64 6.25 -6.35
C ALA A 82 -21.86 6.98 -5.75
N ALA A 83 -23.07 6.69 -6.25
CA ALA A 83 -24.34 7.27 -5.79
C ALA A 83 -25.02 6.34 -4.78
N ASN A 84 -24.56 6.36 -3.54
CA ASN A 84 -25.04 5.51 -2.46
C ASN A 84 -25.39 6.32 -1.18
N GLY A 85 -25.76 5.63 -0.10
CA GLY A 85 -26.09 6.27 1.17
C GLY A 85 -24.97 7.16 1.73
N ASP A 86 -23.70 6.75 1.57
CA ASP A 86 -22.54 7.54 1.99
C ASP A 86 -22.41 8.84 1.18
N CYS A 87 -22.70 8.81 -0.12
CA CYS A 87 -22.78 10.03 -0.95
C CYS A 87 -23.84 11.00 -0.40
N CYS A 88 -25.04 10.51 -0.08
CA CYS A 88 -26.11 11.32 0.49
C CYS A 88 -25.73 11.91 1.86
N ILE A 89 -25.13 11.10 2.74
CA ILE A 89 -24.66 11.54 4.06
C ILE A 89 -23.61 12.63 3.91
N TYR A 90 -22.64 12.46 3.02
CA TYR A 90 -21.61 13.46 2.78
C TYR A 90 -22.20 14.76 2.22
N CYS A 91 -23.11 14.65 1.25
CA CYS A 91 -23.83 15.76 0.66
C CYS A 91 -24.60 16.56 1.73
N LEU A 92 -25.42 15.90 2.54
CA LEU A 92 -26.15 16.53 3.65
C LEU A 92 -25.20 17.16 4.68
N SER A 93 -24.12 16.45 5.05
CA SER A 93 -23.15 16.99 6.00
C SER A 93 -22.46 18.26 5.48
N THR A 94 -22.29 18.38 4.15
CA THR A 94 -21.75 19.59 3.53
C THR A 94 -22.71 20.76 3.67
N TYR A 95 -24.00 20.55 3.41
CA TYR A 95 -25.03 21.58 3.60
C TYR A 95 -25.19 21.99 5.07
N CYS A 96 -24.99 21.08 6.02
CA CYS A 96 -25.04 21.36 7.45
C CYS A 96 -23.72 21.89 8.04
N GLY A 97 -22.66 22.05 7.24
CA GLY A 97 -21.33 22.48 7.71
C GLY A 97 -20.56 21.44 8.55
N LEU A 98 -21.00 20.17 8.54
CA LEU A 98 -20.43 19.05 9.30
C LEU A 98 -19.49 18.15 8.47
N TYR A 99 -19.19 18.53 7.21
CA TYR A 99 -18.36 17.73 6.30
C TYR A 99 -16.99 17.35 6.89
N GLY A 100 -16.38 18.24 7.68
CA GLY A 100 -15.09 17.99 8.32
C GLY A 100 -15.16 16.82 9.30
N ILE A 101 -16.25 16.71 10.07
CA ILE A 101 -16.47 15.60 11.01
C ILE A 101 -16.62 14.29 10.24
N VAL A 102 -17.41 14.28 9.17
CA VAL A 102 -17.61 13.08 8.34
C VAL A 102 -16.29 12.61 7.72
N LEU A 103 -15.47 13.53 7.19
CA LEU A 103 -14.14 13.21 6.69
C LEU A 103 -13.23 12.63 7.77
N MET A 104 -13.22 13.24 8.95
CA MET A 104 -12.43 12.78 10.07
C MET A 104 -12.81 11.38 10.54
N LEU A 105 -14.11 11.11 10.66
CA LEU A 105 -14.61 9.78 11.02
C LEU A 105 -14.19 8.74 9.98
N LYS A 106 -14.33 9.07 8.69
CA LYS A 106 -13.90 8.16 7.61
C LYS A 106 -12.40 7.91 7.64
N ARG A 107 -11.60 8.95 7.86
CA ARG A 107 -10.14 8.83 8.00
C ARG A 107 -9.74 7.96 9.18
N GLY A 108 -10.45 8.08 10.30
CA GLY A 108 -10.30 7.21 11.47
C GLY A 108 -10.65 5.76 11.17
N GLU A 109 -11.71 5.52 10.40
CA GLU A 109 -12.09 4.18 9.96
C GLU A 109 -11.01 3.55 9.05
N LEU A 110 -10.46 4.31 8.10
CA LEU A 110 -9.35 3.83 7.25
C LEU A 110 -8.14 3.43 8.10
N ARG A 111 -7.77 4.22 9.12
CA ARG A 111 -6.68 3.82 10.03
C ARG A 111 -6.94 2.52 10.75
N LYS A 112 -8.14 2.37 11.30
CA LYS A 112 -8.52 1.15 12.01
C LYS A 112 -8.49 -0.06 11.09
N ARG A 113 -9.00 0.08 9.86
CA ARG A 113 -9.03 -1.01 8.87
C ARG A 113 -7.66 -1.38 8.32
N PHE A 114 -6.79 -0.39 8.11
CA PHE A 114 -5.47 -0.61 7.47
C PHE A 114 -4.30 -0.63 8.46
N GLY A 115 -4.58 -0.49 9.76
CA GLY A 115 -3.55 -0.45 10.81
C GLY A 115 -2.65 0.79 10.75
N ILE A 116 -3.10 1.89 10.14
CA ILE A 116 -2.26 3.07 9.89
C ILE A 116 -2.05 3.87 11.18
N GLU A 117 -0.80 4.20 11.50
CA GLU A 117 -0.46 4.98 12.70
C GLU A 117 -0.90 6.47 12.55
N GLY A 118 -1.42 7.07 13.62
CA GLY A 118 -1.75 8.50 13.65
C GLY A 118 -2.77 8.91 14.70
N SER A 119 -2.82 10.21 15.00
CA SER A 119 -3.73 10.81 15.97
C SER A 119 -4.80 11.68 15.29
N GLY A 120 -6.02 11.67 15.84
CA GLY A 120 -7.16 12.43 15.30
C GLY A 120 -6.92 13.94 15.15
N LEU A 121 -5.98 14.52 15.90
CA LEU A 121 -5.70 15.96 15.83
C LEU A 121 -5.03 16.38 14.50
N LYS A 122 -4.06 15.57 14.02
CA LYS A 122 -3.41 15.78 12.71
C LYS A 122 -4.41 15.62 11.55
N ASP A 123 -5.47 14.84 11.80
CA ASP A 123 -6.55 14.59 10.86
C ASP A 123 -7.57 15.70 10.81
N CYS A 124 -7.77 16.39 11.93
CA CYS A 124 -8.63 17.56 12.02
C CYS A 124 -8.05 18.68 11.16
N VAL A 125 -6.75 18.94 11.33
CA VAL A 125 -6.05 19.97 10.55
C VAL A 125 -5.99 19.60 9.07
N GLY A 126 -5.65 18.35 8.72
CA GLY A 126 -5.63 17.91 7.32
C GLY A 126 -7.01 17.95 6.65
N SER A 127 -8.04 17.43 7.31
CA SER A 127 -9.41 17.36 6.77
C SER A 127 -10.05 18.73 6.61
N CYS A 128 -9.72 19.68 7.48
CA CYS A 128 -10.25 21.05 7.42
C CYS A 128 -9.50 21.96 6.43
N PHE A 129 -8.21 21.71 6.14
CA PHE A 129 -7.42 22.63 5.30
C PHE A 129 -7.58 22.39 3.78
N CYS A 130 -7.70 21.13 3.35
CA CYS A 130 -8.16 20.78 1.99
C CYS A 130 -8.97 19.48 2.05
N PRO A 131 -10.31 19.59 2.12
CA PRO A 131 -11.24 18.46 2.06
C PRO A 131 -11.01 17.60 0.81
N CYS A 132 -10.72 18.27 -0.30
CA CYS A 132 -10.26 17.73 -1.58
C CYS A 132 -9.12 16.72 -1.46
N CYS A 133 -7.97 17.15 -0.93
CA CYS A 133 -6.79 16.30 -0.74
C CYS A 133 -7.10 15.10 0.15
N THR A 134 -7.88 15.33 1.21
CA THR A 134 -8.28 14.29 2.15
C THR A 134 -9.09 13.21 1.45
N LEU A 135 -10.10 13.59 0.66
CA LEU A 135 -10.91 12.65 -0.12
C LEU A 135 -10.07 11.87 -1.13
N VAL A 136 -9.18 12.53 -1.87
CA VAL A 136 -8.31 11.86 -2.85
C VAL A 136 -7.36 10.89 -2.15
N GLN A 137 -6.77 11.27 -1.02
CA GLN A 137 -5.91 10.39 -0.24
C GLN A 137 -6.68 9.17 0.27
N HIS A 138 -7.92 9.34 0.73
CA HIS A 138 -8.75 8.21 1.15
C HIS A 138 -9.01 7.27 -0.03
N GLU A 139 -9.44 7.78 -1.18
CA GLU A 139 -9.74 6.95 -2.35
C GLU A 139 -8.51 6.13 -2.76
N LYS A 140 -7.34 6.77 -2.88
CA LYS A 140 -6.09 6.10 -3.26
C LYS A 140 -5.69 5.01 -2.27
N GLU A 141 -5.81 5.28 -0.97
CA GLU A 141 -5.46 4.31 0.05
C GLU A 141 -6.38 3.08 -0.05
N VAL A 142 -7.70 3.30 -0.16
CA VAL A 142 -8.65 2.20 -0.33
C VAL A 142 -8.36 1.44 -1.62
N GLU A 143 -8.13 2.13 -2.73
CA GLU A 143 -7.82 1.51 -4.02
C GLU A 143 -6.54 0.64 -3.98
N ALA A 144 -5.46 1.16 -3.38
CA ALA A 144 -4.20 0.42 -3.22
C ALA A 144 -4.38 -0.85 -2.39
N LYS A 145 -5.14 -0.77 -1.29
CA LYS A 145 -5.41 -1.94 -0.42
C LYS A 145 -6.37 -2.93 -1.08
N SER A 146 -7.42 -2.47 -1.76
CA SER A 146 -8.34 -3.34 -2.51
C SER A 146 -7.61 -4.14 -3.59
N ARG A 147 -6.69 -3.50 -4.34
CA ARG A 147 -5.84 -4.21 -5.33
C ARG A 147 -4.97 -5.28 -4.68
N THR A 148 -4.37 -4.97 -3.53
CA THR A 148 -3.53 -5.93 -2.79
C THR A 148 -4.35 -7.13 -2.29
N MET A 149 -5.58 -6.90 -1.84
CA MET A 149 -6.49 -7.96 -1.36
C MET A 149 -6.99 -8.87 -2.49
N GLN A 150 -7.05 -8.39 -3.73
CA GLN A 150 -7.48 -9.16 -4.90
C GLN A 150 -6.33 -9.92 -5.59
N ALA A 151 -5.07 -9.67 -5.22
CA ALA A 151 -3.93 -10.36 -5.82
C ALA A 151 -3.97 -11.87 -5.49
N PRO A 152 -3.83 -12.78 -6.47
CA PRO A 152 -3.77 -14.22 -6.20
C PRO A 152 -2.62 -14.53 -5.25
N TYR A 153 -2.90 -15.22 -4.15
CA TYR A 153 -1.86 -15.70 -3.22
C TYR A 153 -0.88 -16.60 -3.97
N GLN A 154 0.39 -16.17 -4.07
CA GLN A 154 1.47 -16.95 -4.66
C GLN A 154 2.22 -17.65 -3.53
N SER A 155 2.17 -18.98 -3.49
CA SER A 155 2.87 -19.76 -2.46
C SER A 155 4.39 -19.59 -2.62
N PRO A 156 5.16 -19.46 -1.52
CA PRO A 156 6.61 -19.38 -1.61
C PRO A 156 7.15 -20.68 -2.25
N ALA A 157 8.01 -20.52 -3.26
CA ALA A 157 8.67 -21.64 -3.93
C ALA A 157 9.43 -22.46 -2.88
N GLY A 158 9.20 -23.78 -2.86
CA GLY A 158 9.68 -24.68 -1.81
C GLY A 158 11.16 -24.50 -1.49
N MET A 159 11.46 -24.32 -0.21
CA MET A 159 12.83 -24.25 0.29
C MET A 159 13.48 -25.63 0.14
N ALA A 160 14.38 -25.76 -0.84
CA ALA A 160 15.15 -26.99 -1.01
C ALA A 160 16.21 -27.07 0.09
N PHE A 161 16.07 -28.04 0.99
CA PHE A 161 17.14 -28.41 1.92
C PHE A 161 18.11 -29.33 1.19
N SER A 162 19.35 -28.88 1.01
CA SER A 162 20.46 -29.73 0.54
C SER A 162 20.79 -30.76 1.62
N GLN A 163 20.80 -32.04 1.22
CA GLN A 163 21.22 -33.17 2.06
C GLN A 163 22.72 -33.21 2.29
#